data_AF-X6LNT0-F1
#
_entry.id   AF-X6LNT0-F1
#
_cell.length_a   1.000
_cell.length_b   1.000
_cell.length_c   1.000
_cell.angle_alpha   90.00
_cell.angle_beta   90.00
_cell.angle_gamma   90.00
#
_symmetry.space_group_name_H-M   'P 1'
#
loop_
_entity.id
_entity.type
_entity.pdbx_description
1 polymer ?
#
loop_
_entity_poly.entity_id
_entity_poly.type
_entity_poly.pdbx_seq_one_letter_code
_entity_poly.pdbx_strand_id
1 'polypeptide(L)'
;MKLFDLRIDPIIEQMDKMLKKNEKILGNRLKYICLVGGFSQSPYLQYKLKQHYESKYTFVISKDPLFSVVEGAAQLARIPSFITFRIVKYTYGTGTCWRLEKARPAVSPEHIQNHKFLRDIDNEEYVDECFRSFVKKGEKVQVGQ
;
A
#
# COMPACT_ATOMS: atom_id res chain seq x y z
N MET A 1 -21.58 -15.14 26.00
CA MET A 1 -21.95 -14.88 24.60
C MET A 1 -20.80 -15.34 23.71
N LYS A 2 -20.83 -16.58 23.16
CA LYS A 2 -19.72 -17.15 22.35
C LYS A 2 -20.06 -17.34 20.86
N LEU A 3 -21.31 -17.10 20.46
CA LEU A 3 -21.79 -17.39 19.11
C LEU A 3 -20.98 -16.68 18.01
N PHE A 4 -20.55 -15.44 18.27
CA PHE A 4 -19.82 -14.63 17.30
C PHE A 4 -18.29 -14.81 17.38
N ASP A 5 -17.76 -15.58 18.33
CA ASP A 5 -16.31 -15.80 18.46
C ASP A 5 -15.72 -16.43 17.19
N LEU A 6 -16.43 -17.36 16.56
CA LEU A 6 -16.05 -17.97 15.28
C LEU A 6 -15.83 -16.96 14.14
N ARG A 7 -16.35 -15.73 14.27
CA ARG A 7 -16.17 -14.65 13.31
C ARG A 7 -15.20 -13.58 13.79
N ILE A 8 -15.12 -13.33 15.09
CA ILE A 8 -14.23 -12.31 15.68
C ILE A 8 -12.80 -12.82 15.85
N ASP A 9 -12.62 -14.07 16.30
CA ASP A 9 -11.30 -14.62 16.56
C ASP A 9 -10.40 -14.64 15.29
N PRO A 10 -10.91 -15.01 14.08
CA PRO A 10 -10.13 -14.88 12.85
C PRO A 10 -9.70 -13.44 12.53
N ILE A 11 -10.49 -12.43 12.92
CA ILE A 11 -10.14 -11.01 12.73
C ILE A 11 -8.94 -10.66 13.63
N ILE A 12 -8.97 -11.08 14.90
CA ILE A 12 -7.87 -10.89 15.85
C ILE A 12 -6.61 -11.59 15.33
N GLU A 13 -6.71 -12.85 14.89
CA GLU A 13 -5.57 -13.58 14.33
C GLU A 13 -4.96 -12.87 13.11
N GLN A 14 -5.81 -12.34 12.22
CA GLN A 14 -5.34 -11.61 11.05
C GLN A 14 -4.66 -10.30 11.46
N MET A 15 -5.21 -9.59 12.44
CA MET A 15 -4.59 -8.38 13.00
C MET A 15 -3.23 -8.69 13.63
N ASP A 16 -3.11 -9.77 14.42
CA ASP A 16 -1.85 -10.20 15.03
C ASP A 16 -0.79 -10.54 13.96
N LYS A 17 -1.18 -11.27 12.92
CA LYS A 17 -0.31 -11.55 11.76
C LYS A 17 0.18 -10.26 11.11
N MET A 18 -0.71 -9.28 10.92
CA MET A 18 -0.36 -8.01 10.29
C MET A 18 0.55 -7.14 11.16
N LEU A 19 0.30 -7.07 12.46
CA LEU A 19 1.14 -6.34 13.41
C LEU A 19 2.54 -6.95 13.47
N LYS A 20 2.64 -8.28 13.59
CA LYS A 20 3.93 -9.00 13.59
C LYS A 20 4.70 -8.82 12.28
N LYS A 21 4.02 -8.96 11.13
CA LYS A 21 4.65 -8.78 9.81
C LYS A 21 5.29 -7.40 9.65
N ASN A 22 4.70 -6.38 10.26
CA ASN A 22 5.16 -5.00 10.14
C ASN A 22 5.86 -4.47 11.40
N GLU A 23 6.24 -5.34 12.35
CA GLU A 23 6.80 -4.94 13.65
C GLU A 23 8.01 -4.02 13.51
N LYS A 24 8.91 -4.29 12.55
CA LYS A 24 10.08 -3.43 12.29
C LYS A 24 9.71 -1.99 11.89
N ILE A 25 8.58 -1.82 11.22
CA ILE A 25 8.10 -0.51 10.74
C ILE A 25 7.22 0.14 11.81
N LEU A 26 6.32 -0.63 12.43
CA LEU A 26 5.31 -0.15 13.36
C LEU A 26 5.87 0.02 14.77
N GLY A 27 6.55 -1.00 15.31
CA GLY A 27 7.26 -1.02 16.61
C GLY A 27 6.69 -0.07 17.66
N ASN A 28 7.57 0.75 18.25
CA ASN A 28 7.20 1.75 19.27
C ASN A 28 6.47 2.99 18.69
N ARG A 29 6.18 3.02 17.39
CA ARG A 29 5.54 4.16 16.72
C ARG A 29 4.03 4.01 16.58
N LEU A 30 3.52 2.77 16.56
CA LEU A 30 2.08 2.54 16.50
C LEU A 30 1.45 2.80 17.86
N LYS A 31 0.56 3.79 17.92
CA LYS A 31 -0.10 4.22 19.16
C LYS A 31 -1.61 4.01 19.15
N TYR A 32 -2.24 4.09 17.97
CA TYR A 32 -3.69 4.16 17.85
C TYR A 32 -4.23 3.05 16.94
N ILE A 33 -5.39 2.50 17.32
CA ILE A 33 -6.23 1.67 16.46
C ILE A 33 -7.52 2.43 16.21
N CYS A 34 -7.75 2.86 14.96
CA CYS A 34 -8.97 3.56 14.57
C CYS A 34 -9.99 2.55 14.04
N LEU A 35 -11.14 2.41 14.69
CA LEU A 35 -12.23 1.55 14.23
C LEU A 35 -13.21 2.34 13.36
N VAL A 36 -13.36 1.91 12.11
CA VAL A 36 -14.16 2.57 11.06
C VAL A 36 -15.07 1.57 10.35
N GLY A 37 -16.10 2.07 9.66
CA GLY A 37 -17.12 1.28 8.96
C GLY A 37 -18.24 0.78 9.86
N GLY A 38 -19.36 0.37 9.26
CA GLY A 38 -20.58 0.00 9.99
C GLY A 38 -20.38 -1.14 11.01
N PHE A 39 -19.55 -2.13 10.69
CA PHE A 39 -19.30 -3.26 11.61
C PHE A 39 -18.58 -2.82 12.90
N SER A 40 -17.85 -1.71 12.86
CA SER A 40 -17.19 -1.13 14.03
C SER A 40 -18.17 -0.56 15.06
N GLN A 41 -19.46 -0.45 14.73
CA GLN A 41 -20.51 -0.11 15.71
C GLN A 41 -20.84 -1.28 16.66
N SER A 42 -20.46 -2.52 16.31
CA SER A 42 -20.75 -3.71 17.12
C SER A 42 -20.08 -3.61 18.50
N PRO A 43 -20.85 -3.54 19.61
CA PRO A 43 -20.28 -3.50 20.94
C PRO A 43 -19.44 -4.74 21.25
N TYR A 44 -19.82 -5.90 20.69
CA TYR A 44 -19.09 -7.15 20.88
C TYR A 44 -17.72 -7.13 20.20
N LEU A 45 -17.66 -6.63 18.97
CA LEU A 45 -16.38 -6.45 18.26
C LEU A 45 -15.47 -5.50 19.04
N GLN A 46 -16.00 -4.34 19.44
CA GLN A 46 -15.23 -3.36 20.21
C GLN A 46 -14.71 -3.96 21.51
N TYR A 47 -15.56 -4.67 22.26
CA TYR A 47 -15.17 -5.34 23.51
C TYR A 47 -14.04 -6.35 23.29
N LYS A 48 -14.18 -7.27 22.33
CA LYS A 48 -13.18 -8.30 22.04
C LYS A 48 -11.85 -7.71 21.58
N LEU A 49 -11.89 -6.70 20.70
CA LEU A 49 -10.67 -6.03 20.24
C LEU A 49 -9.98 -5.26 21.37
N LYS A 50 -10.74 -4.52 22.20
CA LYS A 50 -10.18 -3.81 23.35
C LYS A 50 -9.57 -4.75 24.37
N GLN A 51 -10.27 -5.82 24.74
CA GLN A 51 -9.75 -6.87 25.62
C GLN A 51 -8.38 -7.40 25.16
N HIS A 52 -8.18 -7.55 23.84
CA HIS A 52 -6.94 -8.09 23.29
C HIS A 52 -5.82 -7.04 23.09
N TYR A 53 -6.17 -5.78 22.76
CA TYR A 53 -5.22 -4.79 22.26
C TYR A 53 -5.07 -3.51 23.12
N GLU A 54 -6.00 -3.20 24.02
CA GLU A 54 -6.04 -1.92 24.75
C GLU A 54 -4.90 -1.75 25.76
N SER A 55 -4.22 -2.84 26.12
CA SER A 55 -2.98 -2.80 26.92
C SER A 55 -1.79 -2.17 26.20
N LYS A 56 -1.83 -2.13 24.86
CA LYS A 56 -0.72 -1.61 24.02
C LYS A 56 -1.12 -0.42 23.16
N TYR A 57 -2.38 -0.35 22.74
CA TYR A 57 -2.84 0.65 21.77
C TYR A 57 -4.10 1.36 22.25
N THR A 58 -4.21 2.64 21.94
CA THR A 58 -5.40 3.43 22.22
C THR A 58 -6.41 3.27 21.10
N PHE A 59 -7.65 2.90 21.44
CA PHE A 59 -8.74 2.82 20.48
C PHE A 59 -9.35 4.20 20.21
N VAL A 60 -9.50 4.55 18.94
CA VAL A 60 -10.24 5.73 18.48
C VAL A 60 -11.45 5.26 17.69
N ILE A 61 -12.63 5.58 18.19
CA ILE A 61 -13.91 5.17 17.58
C ILE A 61 -14.71 6.44 17.36
N SER A 62 -15.05 6.74 16.10
CA SER A 62 -15.91 7.89 15.78
C SER A 62 -17.29 7.72 16.41
N LYS A 63 -17.98 8.83 16.67
CA LYS A 63 -19.39 8.81 17.10
C LYS A 63 -20.27 8.05 16.10
N ASP A 64 -19.98 8.20 14.81
CA ASP A 64 -20.56 7.38 13.76
C ASP A 64 -19.45 6.72 12.92
N PRO A 65 -19.06 5.48 13.25
CA PRO A 65 -18.07 4.72 12.50
C PRO A 65 -18.49 4.49 11.04
N LEU A 66 -19.77 4.44 10.72
CA LEU A 66 -20.26 4.20 9.35
C LEU A 66 -19.88 5.35 8.43
N PHE A 67 -19.97 6.60 8.91
CA PHE A 67 -19.64 7.79 8.12
C PHE A 67 -18.20 8.29 8.29
N SER A 68 -17.44 7.78 9.28
CA SER A 68 -16.09 8.25 9.61
C SER A 68 -15.13 8.42 8.42
N VAL A 69 -15.18 7.53 7.43
CA VAL A 69 -14.33 7.60 6.23
C VAL A 69 -14.76 8.74 5.30
N VAL A 70 -16.06 8.89 5.03
CA VAL A 70 -16.57 9.91 4.11
C VAL A 70 -16.50 11.30 4.73
N GLU A 71 -16.79 11.43 6.02
CA GLU A 71 -16.62 12.67 6.77
C GLU A 71 -15.15 13.12 6.76
N GLY A 72 -14.23 12.19 7.04
CA GLY A 72 -12.79 12.45 6.95
C GLY A 72 -12.35 12.90 5.55
N ALA A 73 -12.88 12.26 4.50
CA ALA A 73 -12.59 12.65 3.12
C ALA A 73 -13.11 14.06 2.78
N ALA A 74 -14.33 14.40 3.21
CA ALA A 74 -14.91 15.73 2.99
C ALA A 74 -14.14 16.82 3.76
N GLN A 75 -13.72 16.54 5.00
CA GLN A 75 -12.87 17.46 5.76
C GLN A 75 -11.49 17.63 5.11
N LEU A 76 -10.90 16.53 4.65
CA LEU A 76 -9.60 16.54 3.97
C LEU A 76 -9.64 17.38 2.69
N ALA A 77 -10.72 17.30 1.91
CA ALA A 77 -10.89 18.11 0.68
C ALA A 77 -10.89 19.62 0.95
N ARG A 78 -11.25 20.05 2.18
CA ARG A 78 -11.22 21.46 2.58
C ARG A 78 -9.83 21.96 2.97
N ILE A 79 -8.85 21.06 3.13
CA ILE A 79 -7.48 21.38 3.55
C ILE A 79 -6.52 20.91 2.46
N PRO A 80 -6.35 21.69 1.36
CA PRO A 80 -5.63 21.25 0.17
C PRO A 80 -4.16 20.86 0.43
N SER A 81 -3.53 21.43 1.46
CA SER A 81 -2.14 21.19 1.84
C SER A 81 -1.94 20.07 2.88
N PHE A 82 -3.00 19.34 3.27
CA PHE A 82 -2.89 18.31 4.30
C PHE A 82 -2.08 17.09 3.83
N ILE A 83 -2.24 16.68 2.57
CA ILE A 83 -1.47 15.56 1.99
C ILE A 83 -0.17 16.13 1.42
N THR A 84 0.96 15.73 2.00
CA THR A 84 2.29 16.19 1.54
C THR A 84 2.89 15.27 0.47
N PHE A 85 2.67 13.96 0.58
CA PHE A 85 3.10 12.96 -0.40
C PHE A 85 2.21 11.72 -0.34
N ARG A 86 2.25 10.91 -1.40
CA ARG A 86 1.63 9.58 -1.46
C ARG A 86 2.70 8.53 -1.70
N ILE A 87 2.48 7.33 -1.17
CA ILE A 87 3.34 6.16 -1.44
C ILE A 87 2.65 5.33 -2.51
N VAL A 88 3.30 5.10 -3.66
CA VAL A 88 2.68 4.37 -4.76
C VAL A 88 2.59 2.86 -4.47
N LYS A 89 1.43 2.28 -4.76
CA LYS A 89 1.15 0.85 -4.53
C LYS A 89 1.81 -0.07 -5.56
N TYR A 90 2.00 0.44 -6.78
CA TYR A 90 2.55 -0.27 -7.92
C TYR A 90 3.70 0.53 -8.53
N THR A 91 4.55 -0.15 -9.29
CA THR A 91 5.51 0.51 -10.17
C THR A 91 4.75 0.96 -11.42
N TYR A 92 4.85 2.24 -11.77
CA TYR A 92 4.25 2.79 -12.98
C TYR A 92 5.33 3.15 -13.98
N GLY A 93 5.03 2.96 -15.26
CA GLY A 93 6.00 3.10 -16.34
C GLY A 93 5.38 2.77 -17.69
N THR A 94 6.22 2.70 -18.72
CA THR A 94 5.81 2.36 -20.09
C THR A 94 6.72 1.29 -20.68
N GLY A 95 6.18 0.51 -21.62
CA GLY A 95 6.98 -0.29 -22.54
C GLY A 95 7.85 0.60 -23.41
N THR A 96 9.07 0.16 -23.69
CA THR A 96 10.05 0.85 -24.54
C THR A 96 11.06 -0.16 -25.06
N CYS A 97 11.77 0.19 -26.13
CA CYS A 97 13.03 -0.45 -26.48
C CYS A 97 14.21 0.31 -25.83
N TRP A 98 15.29 -0.39 -25.48
CA TRP A 98 16.52 0.21 -24.96
C TRP A 98 17.69 -0.11 -25.89
N ARG A 99 18.64 0.83 -26.04
CA ARG A 99 19.94 0.52 -26.67
C ARG A 99 20.59 -0.65 -25.95
N LEU A 100 21.26 -1.52 -26.70
CA LEU A 100 21.84 -2.74 -26.16
C LEU A 100 22.76 -2.48 -24.96
N GLU A 101 23.59 -1.44 -25.02
CA GLU A 101 24.46 -1.04 -23.89
C GLU A 101 23.71 -0.73 -22.60
N LYS A 102 22.53 -0.12 -22.72
CA LYS A 102 21.67 0.20 -21.58
C LYS A 102 20.91 -1.03 -21.08
N ALA A 103 20.58 -1.96 -21.97
CA ALA A 103 19.86 -3.18 -21.62
C ALA A 103 20.74 -4.19 -20.89
N ARG A 104 22.02 -4.34 -21.27
CA ARG A 104 22.99 -5.29 -20.68
C ARG A 104 22.97 -5.35 -19.14
N PRO A 105 23.04 -4.23 -18.38
CA PRO A 105 23.06 -4.28 -16.93
C PRO A 105 21.68 -4.47 -16.28
N ALA A 106 20.59 -4.35 -17.03
CA ALA A 106 19.24 -4.20 -16.48
C ALA A 106 18.25 -5.29 -16.94
N VAL A 107 18.62 -6.10 -17.92
CA VAL A 107 17.80 -7.12 -18.57
C VAL A 107 18.58 -8.43 -18.64
N SER A 108 17.91 -9.57 -18.52
CA SER A 108 18.58 -10.89 -18.57
C SER A 108 19.19 -11.15 -19.96
N PRO A 109 20.31 -11.88 -20.06
CA PRO A 109 20.92 -12.24 -21.34
C PRO A 109 19.96 -12.98 -22.28
N GLU A 110 19.08 -13.83 -21.74
CA GLU A 110 18.05 -14.56 -22.50
C GLU A 110 17.03 -13.60 -23.15
N HIS A 111 16.54 -12.62 -22.39
CA HIS A 111 15.63 -11.60 -22.93
C HIS A 111 16.32 -10.75 -24.00
N ILE A 112 17.60 -10.39 -23.78
CA ILE A 112 18.39 -9.69 -24.80
C ILE A 112 18.48 -10.52 -26.07
N GLN A 113 18.77 -11.81 -25.98
CA GLN A 113 18.87 -12.68 -27.15
C GLN A 113 17.54 -12.78 -27.92
N ASN A 114 16.42 -12.86 -27.22
CA ASN A 114 15.10 -13.07 -27.81
C ASN A 114 14.48 -11.79 -28.40
N HIS A 115 14.82 -10.61 -27.86
CA HIS A 115 14.17 -9.34 -28.20
C HIS A 115 15.12 -8.30 -28.81
N LYS A 116 16.35 -8.68 -29.16
CA LYS A 116 17.31 -7.79 -29.81
C LYS A 116 17.00 -7.57 -31.29
N PHE A 117 17.11 -6.34 -31.75
CA PHE A 117 16.94 -5.96 -33.16
C PHE A 117 17.86 -4.80 -33.55
N LEU A 118 18.11 -4.66 -34.85
CA LEU A 118 18.80 -3.50 -35.42
C LEU A 118 17.75 -2.45 -35.78
N ARG A 119 17.94 -1.20 -35.34
CA ARG A 119 16.98 -0.13 -35.62
C ARG A 119 17.38 0.65 -36.87
N ASP A 120 16.51 0.67 -37.88
CA ASP A 120 16.79 1.24 -39.21
C ASP A 120 17.10 2.74 -39.22
N ILE A 121 16.72 3.49 -38.18
CA ILE A 121 16.90 4.95 -38.13
C ILE A 121 18.36 5.32 -37.81
N ASP A 122 19.01 4.59 -36.91
CA ASP A 122 20.38 4.87 -36.46
C ASP A 122 21.36 3.72 -36.71
N ASN A 123 20.91 2.57 -37.26
CA ASN A 123 21.71 1.36 -37.44
C ASN A 123 22.38 0.86 -36.15
N GLU A 124 21.72 1.09 -35.01
CA GLU A 124 22.19 0.67 -33.69
C GLU A 124 21.36 -0.50 -33.16
N GLU A 125 21.95 -1.29 -32.27
CA GLU A 125 21.29 -2.44 -31.67
C GLU A 125 20.43 -2.04 -30.47
N TYR A 126 19.18 -2.48 -30.47
CA TYR A 126 18.20 -2.27 -29.42
C TYR A 126 17.66 -3.60 -28.90
N VAL A 127 17.05 -3.56 -27.73
CA VAL A 127 16.30 -4.66 -27.12
C VAL A 127 14.89 -4.17 -26.88
N ASP A 128 13.91 -4.87 -27.44
CA ASP A 128 12.48 -4.55 -27.28
C ASP A 128 11.90 -5.15 -25.99
N GLU A 129 10.62 -4.87 -25.73
CA GLU A 129 9.88 -5.35 -24.56
C GLU A 129 10.54 -5.00 -23.22
N CYS A 130 11.26 -3.88 -23.18
CA CYS A 130 11.81 -3.35 -21.94
C CYS A 130 10.76 -2.49 -21.21
N PHE A 131 10.89 -2.39 -19.89
CA PHE A 131 10.00 -1.57 -19.06
C PHE A 131 10.74 -0.39 -18.44
N ARG A 132 10.35 0.84 -18.81
CA ARG A 132 10.87 2.07 -18.20
C ARG A 132 9.95 2.51 -17.08
N SER A 133 10.41 2.36 -15.84
CA SER A 133 9.71 2.88 -14.66
C SER A 133 9.81 4.40 -14.55
N PHE A 134 8.68 5.07 -14.31
CA PHE A 134 8.60 6.48 -13.89
C PHE A 134 8.68 6.61 -12.36
N VAL A 135 8.02 5.69 -11.65
CA VAL A 135 8.03 5.60 -10.19
C VAL A 135 7.94 4.14 -9.78
N LYS A 136 8.68 3.74 -8.75
CA LYS A 136 8.68 2.37 -8.25
C LYS A 136 7.76 2.19 -7.06
N LYS A 137 7.18 1.00 -6.92
CA LYS A 137 6.40 0.62 -5.74
C LYS A 137 7.12 1.00 -4.45
N GLY A 138 6.41 1.71 -3.57
CA GLY A 138 6.96 2.17 -2.28
C GLY A 138 7.64 3.54 -2.32
N GLU A 139 7.85 4.13 -3.49
CA GLU A 139 8.39 5.48 -3.59
C GLU A 139 7.35 6.54 -3.22
N LYS A 140 7.85 7.68 -2.70
CA LYS A 140 7.05 8.84 -2.35
C LYS A 140 6.90 9.74 -3.58
N VAL A 141 5.67 10.17 -3.87
CA VAL A 141 5.34 11.11 -4.93
C VAL A 141 4.67 12.34 -4.33
N GLN A 142 5.07 13.53 -4.78
CA GLN A 142 4.45 14.79 -4.36
C GLN A 142 3.04 14.93 -4.92
N VAL A 143 2.19 15.68 -4.22
CA VAL A 143 0.83 15.95 -4.71
C VAL A 143 0.90 16.91 -5.90
N GLY A 144 0.27 16.53 -7.02
CA GLY A 144 0.21 17.34 -8.25
C GLY A 144 1.26 17.00 -9.32
N GLN A 145 1.98 15.89 -9.15
CA GLN A 145 3.00 15.38 -10.07
C GLN A 145 2.51 14.16 -10.86
#